data_AF-A0A556UDG4-F1
#
_entry.id   AF-A0A556UDG4-F1
#
_cell.length_a   1.000
_cell.length_b   1.000
_cell.length_c   1.000
_cell.angle_alpha   90.00
_cell.angle_beta   90.00
_cell.angle_gamma   90.00
#
_symmetry.space_group_name_H-M   'P 1'
#
loop_
_entity.id
_entity.type
_entity.pdbx_description
1 polymer ?
#
loop_
_entity_poly.entity_id
_entity_poly.type
_entity_poly.pdbx_seq_one_letter_code
_entity_poly.pdbx_strand_id
1 'polypeptide(L)'
;MKLNKKIIIGATALTLGSLSVVAINTNNSNYVSASTTSTKETTVKLRLNHNSYVYDKNGKRLKKYKGKKALIKKSQKLTVKGKIEPIQKAKRYYFYDNDVNNNIIPYWLAYTKIKGNYYYSIGNKGYIKCINVKSINGDDNRLISTEATVIIKPRIGKVAHTWNKLGKQTTKTYKSGQKLIIDDTNILPNQNTYSYRVKGTDYWVSAQDLKSYPRPSHTVTSHLQFH
;
A
#
# COMPACT_ATOMS: atom_id res chain seq x y z
N MET A 1 61.38 -17.18 11.44
CA MET A 1 61.02 -18.17 12.48
C MET A 1 59.50 -18.30 12.51
N LYS A 2 59.01 -19.56 12.42
CA LYS A 2 57.66 -20.07 12.77
C LYS A 2 56.47 -19.69 11.85
N LEU A 3 55.58 -20.60 11.45
CA LEU A 3 55.61 -22.03 11.07
C LEU A 3 54.27 -22.22 10.31
N ASN A 4 54.28 -22.81 9.12
CA ASN A 4 53.07 -23.19 8.39
C ASN A 4 52.38 -24.40 9.06
N LYS A 5 51.05 -24.51 8.93
CA LYS A 5 50.34 -25.76 8.52
C LYS A 5 48.83 -25.54 8.36
N LYS A 6 48.29 -26.01 7.23
CA LYS A 6 46.86 -26.21 6.97
C LYS A 6 46.37 -27.45 7.71
N ILE A 7 45.13 -27.45 8.22
CA ILE A 7 44.36 -28.66 8.53
C ILE A 7 42.91 -28.45 8.07
N ILE A 8 42.44 -29.39 7.24
CA ILE A 8 41.05 -29.62 6.82
C ILE A 8 40.54 -30.77 7.68
N ILE A 9 39.47 -30.57 8.47
CA ILE A 9 38.55 -31.58 9.05
C ILE A 9 37.28 -30.78 9.39
N GLY A 10 36.03 -31.09 9.07
CA GLY A 10 35.30 -32.33 8.80
C GLY A 10 33.90 -32.07 9.40
N ALA A 11 32.83 -32.43 8.69
CA ALA A 11 31.46 -32.16 9.10
C ALA A 11 31.04 -33.02 10.30
N THR A 12 30.30 -32.43 11.25
CA THR A 12 29.37 -33.18 12.11
C THR A 12 28.08 -32.38 12.27
N ALA A 13 26.98 -33.02 11.88
CA ALA A 13 25.63 -32.56 12.13
C ALA A 13 25.29 -32.78 13.61
N LEU A 14 24.77 -31.74 14.27
CA LEU A 14 24.03 -31.89 15.52
C LEU A 14 22.64 -31.30 15.33
N THR A 15 21.68 -32.19 15.12
CA THR A 15 20.27 -31.94 15.43
C THR A 15 20.06 -32.14 16.93
N LEU A 16 19.40 -31.18 17.58
CA LEU A 16 18.38 -31.31 18.63
C LEU A 16 18.49 -30.15 19.63
N GLY A 17 17.33 -29.67 20.06
CA GLY A 17 17.21 -28.91 21.31
C GLY A 17 16.60 -27.54 21.12
N SER A 18 15.28 -27.48 21.30
CA SER A 18 14.55 -26.28 21.68
C SER A 18 15.30 -25.50 22.77
N LEU A 19 15.81 -24.32 22.45
CA LEU A 19 16.25 -23.35 23.45
C LEU A 19 15.09 -22.41 23.73
N SER A 20 14.54 -22.56 24.93
CA SER A 20 13.72 -21.55 25.60
C SER A 20 14.55 -20.28 25.73
N VAL A 21 14.18 -19.20 25.04
CA VAL A 21 14.83 -17.91 25.22
C VAL A 21 14.32 -17.30 26.51
N VAL A 22 15.22 -17.19 27.49
CA VAL A 22 15.06 -16.37 28.70
C VAL A 22 15.00 -14.91 28.26
N ALA A 23 13.91 -14.22 28.58
CA ALA A 23 13.80 -12.78 28.39
C ALA A 23 14.49 -12.05 29.56
N ILE A 24 15.49 -11.22 29.27
CA ILE A 24 16.06 -10.27 30.22
C ILE A 24 15.37 -8.92 29.99
N ASN A 25 14.71 -8.43 31.03
CA ASN A 25 13.94 -7.18 31.05
C ASN A 25 14.89 -5.97 31.14
N THR A 26 14.74 -5.00 30.24
CA THR A 26 15.18 -3.60 30.47
C THR A 26 14.05 -2.66 30.11
N ASN A 27 13.77 -1.75 31.04
CA ASN A 27 12.55 -0.94 31.12
C ASN A 27 12.52 0.22 30.12
N ASN A 28 11.30 0.65 29.80
CA ASN A 28 10.92 1.87 29.07
C ASN A 28 11.16 1.91 27.55
N SER A 29 10.33 1.16 26.85
CA SER A 29 9.49 1.74 25.81
C SER A 29 8.23 0.88 25.74
N ASN A 30 7.04 1.50 25.78
CA ASN A 30 5.78 0.82 25.55
C ASN A 30 5.71 0.37 24.07
N TYR A 31 6.49 -0.65 23.72
CA TYR A 31 6.30 -1.42 22.52
C TYR A 31 5.15 -2.37 22.79
N VAL A 32 4.02 -2.13 22.14
CA VAL A 32 2.93 -3.11 22.07
C VAL A 32 3.53 -4.38 21.46
N SER A 33 3.65 -5.42 22.29
CA SER A 33 3.99 -6.77 21.85
C SER A 33 3.07 -7.15 20.71
N ALA A 34 3.64 -7.46 19.54
CA ALA A 34 2.90 -7.96 18.40
C ALA A 34 2.13 -9.23 18.85
N SER A 35 0.84 -9.05 19.08
CA SER A 35 -0.10 -10.14 19.35
C SER A 35 0.05 -11.20 18.27
N THR A 36 0.18 -12.45 18.74
CA THR A 36 0.44 -13.69 18.03
C THR A 36 0.07 -13.64 16.55
N THR A 37 1.08 -13.39 15.71
CA THR A 37 0.98 -13.34 14.25
C THR A 37 0.19 -14.55 13.75
N SER A 38 -1.05 -14.33 13.29
CA SER A 38 -1.74 -15.35 12.51
C SER A 38 -1.05 -15.44 11.15
N THR A 39 -0.03 -16.29 11.07
CA THR A 39 0.69 -16.60 9.82
C THR A 39 -0.15 -17.40 8.83
N LYS A 40 -1.39 -17.78 9.21
CA LYS A 40 -2.31 -18.57 8.40
C LYS A 40 -3.09 -17.68 7.44
N GLU A 41 -3.30 -18.17 6.22
CA GLU A 41 -4.23 -17.54 5.29
C GLU A 41 -5.63 -17.46 5.91
N THR A 42 -6.20 -16.25 5.92
CA THR A 42 -7.54 -15.99 6.40
C THR A 42 -8.48 -15.68 5.25
N THR A 43 -9.77 -15.72 5.55
CA THR A 43 -10.80 -15.24 4.65
C THR A 43 -10.83 -13.72 4.70
N VAL A 44 -10.57 -13.07 3.57
CA VAL A 44 -10.50 -11.60 3.44
C VAL A 44 -11.61 -11.11 2.52
N LYS A 45 -12.29 -10.04 2.92
CA LYS A 45 -13.35 -9.40 2.12
C LYS A 45 -12.79 -8.15 1.43
N LEU A 46 -12.79 -8.11 0.10
CA LEU A 46 -12.38 -6.94 -0.68
C LEU A 46 -13.62 -6.24 -1.22
N ARG A 47 -13.66 -4.91 -1.15
CA ARG A 47 -14.66 -4.09 -1.87
C ARG A 47 -13.99 -3.34 -3.01
N LEU A 48 -14.57 -3.38 -4.21
CA LEU A 48 -14.04 -2.63 -5.35
C LEU A 48 -14.70 -1.24 -5.49
N ASN A 49 -13.94 -0.22 -5.87
CA ASN A 49 -14.47 1.07 -6.35
C ASN A 49 -14.38 1.24 -7.86
N HIS A 50 -13.62 0.38 -8.54
CA HIS A 50 -13.49 0.35 -9.99
C HIS A 50 -13.77 -1.03 -10.56
N ASN A 51 -14.25 -1.05 -11.80
CA ASN A 51 -14.31 -2.27 -12.59
C ASN A 51 -12.89 -2.85 -12.71
N SER A 52 -12.74 -4.14 -12.40
CA SER A 52 -11.45 -4.81 -12.39
C SER A 52 -11.49 -6.02 -13.30
N TYR A 53 -10.60 -6.06 -14.29
CA TYR A 53 -10.38 -7.28 -15.06
C TYR A 53 -9.62 -8.30 -14.21
N VAL A 54 -9.79 -9.57 -14.53
CA VAL A 54 -8.98 -10.65 -13.96
C VAL A 54 -7.78 -10.90 -14.86
N TYR A 55 -6.62 -11.07 -14.24
CA TYR A 55 -5.34 -11.33 -14.87
C TYR A 55 -4.81 -12.70 -14.44
N ASP A 56 -3.93 -13.28 -15.24
CA ASP A 56 -3.13 -14.44 -14.85
C ASP A 56 -1.86 -14.03 -14.08
N LYS A 57 -1.09 -15.04 -13.67
CA LYS A 57 0.20 -14.87 -12.96
C LYS A 57 1.27 -14.08 -13.75
N ASN A 58 1.10 -13.94 -15.06
CA ASN A 58 2.01 -13.21 -15.96
C ASN A 58 1.51 -11.78 -16.26
N GLY A 59 0.40 -11.38 -15.63
CA GLY A 59 -0.22 -10.07 -15.82
C GLY A 59 -0.98 -9.95 -17.14
N LYS A 60 -1.26 -11.07 -17.84
CA LYS A 60 -2.10 -11.08 -19.03
C LYS A 60 -3.56 -11.10 -18.60
N ARG A 61 -4.36 -10.22 -19.19
CA ARG A 61 -5.81 -10.16 -18.94
C ARG A 61 -6.47 -11.43 -19.46
N LEU A 62 -7.26 -12.07 -18.60
CA LEU A 62 -8.07 -13.22 -18.96
C LEU A 62 -9.31 -12.80 -19.76
N LYS A 63 -9.82 -13.69 -20.62
CA LYS A 63 -11.11 -13.52 -21.30
C LYS A 63 -12.27 -14.04 -20.43
N LYS A 64 -12.07 -15.22 -19.83
CA LYS A 64 -13.01 -15.87 -18.91
C LYS A 64 -12.36 -16.15 -17.56
N TYR A 65 -13.16 -16.11 -16.49
CA TYR A 65 -12.78 -16.47 -15.12
C TYR A 65 -13.96 -17.20 -14.48
N LYS A 66 -13.74 -18.40 -13.96
CA LYS A 66 -14.79 -19.28 -13.39
C LYS A 66 -16.01 -19.42 -14.32
N GLY A 67 -15.76 -19.70 -15.61
CA GLY A 67 -16.81 -19.86 -16.64
C GLY A 67 -17.47 -18.58 -17.13
N LYS A 68 -17.29 -17.43 -16.45
CA LYS A 68 -17.91 -16.14 -16.79
C LYS A 68 -16.90 -15.16 -17.39
N LYS A 69 -17.36 -14.01 -17.89
CA LYS A 69 -16.49 -12.92 -18.35
C LYS A 69 -15.52 -12.51 -17.23
N ALA A 70 -14.23 -12.38 -17.55
CA ALA A 70 -13.17 -12.01 -16.61
C ALA A 70 -13.19 -10.50 -16.24
N LEU A 71 -14.36 -10.01 -15.82
CA LEU A 71 -14.59 -8.64 -15.40
C LEU A 71 -15.42 -8.65 -14.13
N ILE A 72 -14.85 -8.10 -13.07
CA ILE A 72 -15.50 -7.87 -11.79
C ILE A 72 -15.96 -6.42 -11.76
N LYS A 73 -17.23 -6.18 -11.45
CA LYS A 73 -17.83 -4.85 -11.45
C LYS A 73 -17.47 -4.11 -10.16
N LYS A 74 -17.39 -2.77 -10.24
CA LYS A 74 -17.30 -1.91 -9.06
C LYS A 74 -18.42 -2.23 -8.07
N SER A 75 -18.19 -1.96 -6.78
CA SER A 75 -19.09 -2.26 -5.66
C SER A 75 -19.29 -3.74 -5.33
N GLN A 76 -18.77 -4.68 -6.13
CA GLN A 76 -18.81 -6.09 -5.76
C GLN A 76 -17.92 -6.36 -4.54
N LYS A 77 -18.46 -7.14 -3.60
CA LYS A 77 -17.72 -7.73 -2.49
C LYS A 77 -17.11 -9.04 -2.98
N LEU A 78 -15.79 -9.20 -2.79
CA LEU A 78 -15.05 -10.39 -3.14
C LEU A 78 -14.52 -11.03 -1.87
N THR A 79 -14.80 -12.31 -1.67
CA THR A 79 -14.17 -13.10 -0.61
C THR A 79 -12.97 -13.83 -1.20
N VAL A 80 -11.79 -13.60 -0.65
CA VAL A 80 -10.52 -14.19 -1.10
C VAL A 80 -9.79 -14.83 0.07
N LYS A 81 -8.80 -15.67 -0.22
CA LYS A 81 -7.82 -16.11 0.76
C LYS A 81 -6.60 -15.22 0.69
N GLY A 82 -6.08 -14.82 1.84
CA GLY A 82 -4.90 -13.96 1.89
C GLY A 82 -4.33 -13.83 3.29
N LYS A 83 -3.11 -13.31 3.36
CA LYS A 83 -2.39 -13.07 4.60
C LYS A 83 -2.38 -11.58 4.90
N ILE A 84 -2.89 -11.20 6.08
CA ILE A 84 -2.85 -9.84 6.59
C ILE A 84 -1.83 -9.80 7.72
N GLU A 85 -0.91 -8.84 7.67
CA GLU A 85 0.14 -8.69 8.67
C GLU A 85 0.26 -7.21 9.09
N PRO A 86 0.58 -6.93 10.37
CA PRO A 86 0.90 -5.57 10.79
C PRO A 86 2.21 -5.12 10.13
N ILE A 87 2.38 -3.81 9.93
CA ILE A 87 3.56 -3.24 9.31
C ILE A 87 4.14 -2.10 10.14
N GLN A 88 5.47 -2.03 10.23
CA GLN A 88 6.17 -0.87 10.81
C GLN A 88 6.67 0.12 9.75
N LYS A 89 6.62 -0.29 8.48
CA LYS A 89 7.00 0.53 7.32
C LYS A 89 5.95 0.41 6.24
N ALA A 90 5.56 1.55 5.66
CA ALA A 90 4.54 1.61 4.62
C ALA A 90 4.86 0.65 3.46
N LYS A 91 3.90 -0.22 3.17
CA LYS A 91 3.86 -1.06 1.97
C LYS A 91 3.16 -0.29 0.86
N ARG A 92 3.38 -0.67 -0.41
CA ARG A 92 2.79 0.01 -1.58
C ARG A 92 1.29 0.26 -1.43
N TYR A 93 0.60 -0.75 -0.89
CA TYR A 93 -0.80 -0.69 -0.48
C TYR A 93 -0.90 -1.20 0.95
N TYR A 94 -1.58 -0.45 1.80
CA TYR A 94 -1.80 -0.78 3.20
C TYR A 94 -3.12 -0.14 3.66
N PHE A 95 -3.61 -0.52 4.82
CA PHE A 95 -4.82 0.03 5.42
C PHE A 95 -4.64 0.09 6.93
N TYR A 96 -5.50 0.85 7.59
CA TYR A 96 -5.60 0.86 9.04
C TYR A 96 -6.75 -0.01 9.47
N ASP A 97 -6.54 -0.74 10.56
CA ASP A 97 -7.57 -1.51 11.25
C ASP A 97 -7.41 -1.27 12.75
N ASN A 98 -8.52 -1.35 13.48
CA ASN A 98 -8.50 -1.22 14.93
C ASN A 98 -8.10 -2.57 15.53
N ASP A 99 -7.20 -2.57 16.51
CA ASP A 99 -7.04 -3.72 17.37
C ASP A 99 -8.18 -3.83 18.39
N VAL A 100 -8.13 -4.86 19.24
CA VAL A 100 -9.12 -5.07 20.31
C VAL A 100 -9.20 -3.93 21.33
N ASN A 101 -8.18 -3.07 21.38
CA ASN A 101 -8.07 -1.93 22.28
C ASN A 101 -8.34 -0.59 21.56
N ASN A 102 -8.85 -0.61 20.33
CA ASN A 102 -9.05 0.55 19.46
C ASN A 102 -7.75 1.30 19.08
N ASN A 103 -6.58 0.67 19.19
CA ASN A 103 -5.36 1.23 18.63
C ASN A 103 -5.40 1.10 17.11
N ILE A 104 -5.05 2.20 16.43
CA ILE A 104 -5.01 2.26 14.97
C ILE A 104 -3.70 1.64 14.50
N ILE A 105 -3.74 0.38 14.04
CA ILE A 105 -2.56 -0.34 13.58
C ILE A 105 -2.57 -0.43 12.05
N PRO A 106 -1.46 -0.09 11.37
CA PRO A 106 -1.34 -0.27 9.94
C PRO A 106 -1.09 -1.74 9.59
N TYR A 107 -1.84 -2.25 8.62
CA TYR A 107 -1.74 -3.59 8.09
C TYR A 107 -1.53 -3.58 6.57
N TRP A 108 -0.96 -4.67 6.05
CA TRP A 108 -0.97 -4.93 4.62
C TRP A 108 -1.56 -6.32 4.33
N LEU A 109 -2.28 -6.42 3.21
CA LEU A 109 -2.65 -7.69 2.61
C LEU A 109 -1.57 -8.06 1.59
N ALA A 110 -1.03 -9.27 1.68
CA ALA A 110 -0.02 -9.75 0.74
C ALA A 110 -0.50 -9.62 -0.72
N TYR A 111 0.37 -9.08 -1.57
CA TYR A 111 0.13 -8.89 -3.00
C TYR A 111 1.35 -9.32 -3.81
N THR A 112 1.15 -9.57 -5.11
CA THR A 112 2.23 -9.90 -6.06
C THR A 112 2.49 -8.71 -6.98
N LYS A 113 3.76 -8.39 -7.19
CA LYS A 113 4.17 -7.42 -8.22
C LYS A 113 4.40 -8.14 -9.54
N ILE A 114 3.67 -7.76 -10.59
CA ILE A 114 3.77 -8.33 -11.93
C ILE A 114 3.90 -7.18 -12.93
N LYS A 115 5.00 -7.13 -13.69
CA LYS A 115 5.25 -6.07 -14.71
C LYS A 115 4.95 -4.65 -14.19
N GLY A 116 5.51 -4.32 -13.02
CA GLY A 116 5.36 -3.00 -12.38
C GLY A 116 4.01 -2.72 -11.70
N ASN A 117 3.00 -3.58 -11.86
CA ASN A 117 1.69 -3.45 -11.24
C ASN A 117 1.56 -4.40 -10.04
N TYR A 118 0.65 -4.10 -9.12
CA TYR A 118 0.44 -4.88 -7.90
C TYR A 118 -0.94 -5.54 -7.91
N TYR A 119 -1.00 -6.79 -7.48
CA TYR A 119 -2.17 -7.63 -7.61
C TYR A 119 -2.48 -8.43 -6.35
N TYR A 120 -3.77 -8.53 -6.03
CA TYR A 120 -4.28 -9.53 -5.09
C TYR A 120 -4.66 -10.81 -5.85
N SER A 121 -4.26 -11.95 -5.30
CA SER A 121 -4.80 -13.24 -5.73
C SER A 121 -6.28 -13.33 -5.34
N ILE A 122 -7.11 -13.83 -6.26
CA ILE A 122 -8.53 -14.08 -6.00
C ILE A 122 -8.88 -15.57 -6.12
N GLY A 123 -7.86 -16.44 -6.05
CA GLY A 123 -7.97 -17.88 -6.25
C GLY A 123 -8.02 -18.27 -7.74
N ASN A 124 -8.03 -19.58 -8.02
CA ASN A 124 -8.17 -20.15 -9.37
C ASN A 124 -7.20 -19.53 -10.41
N LYS A 125 -5.95 -19.25 -9.99
CA LYS A 125 -4.90 -18.60 -10.80
C LYS A 125 -5.29 -17.20 -11.32
N GLY A 126 -6.29 -16.57 -10.72
CA GLY A 126 -6.80 -15.24 -11.06
C GLY A 126 -6.27 -14.16 -10.13
N TYR A 127 -6.03 -12.98 -10.70
CA TYR A 127 -5.47 -11.82 -10.02
C TYR A 127 -6.25 -10.55 -10.37
N ILE A 128 -6.39 -9.63 -9.43
CA ILE A 128 -6.96 -8.29 -9.65
C ILE A 128 -5.98 -7.21 -9.23
N LYS A 129 -5.98 -6.06 -9.91
CA LYS A 129 -5.09 -4.96 -9.52
C LYS A 129 -5.50 -4.38 -8.16
N CYS A 130 -4.53 -4.19 -7.26
CA CYS A 130 -4.76 -3.59 -5.93
C CYS A 130 -5.38 -2.19 -6.03
N ILE A 131 -4.98 -1.40 -7.03
CA ILE A 131 -5.49 -0.03 -7.26
C ILE A 131 -7.01 0.05 -7.51
N ASN A 132 -7.68 -1.07 -7.78
CA ASN A 132 -9.14 -1.13 -7.99
C ASN A 132 -9.92 -1.52 -6.72
N VAL A 133 -9.21 -1.85 -5.63
CA VAL A 133 -9.79 -2.22 -4.34
C VAL A 133 -9.92 -0.97 -3.48
N LYS A 134 -11.14 -0.71 -3.00
CA LYS A 134 -11.47 0.40 -2.09
C LYS A 134 -11.03 0.12 -0.67
N SER A 135 -11.34 -1.08 -0.16
CA SER A 135 -11.19 -1.40 1.26
C SER A 135 -11.11 -2.92 1.49
N ILE A 136 -10.61 -3.29 2.67
CA ILE A 136 -10.31 -4.66 3.09
C ILE A 136 -11.02 -4.95 4.43
N ASN A 137 -11.82 -6.00 4.52
CA ASN A 137 -12.56 -6.43 5.72
C ASN A 137 -13.59 -5.44 6.29
N GLY A 138 -13.85 -4.31 5.63
CA GLY A 138 -14.85 -3.33 6.07
C GLY A 138 -14.81 -2.10 5.17
N ASP A 139 -15.71 -1.14 5.37
CA ASP A 139 -15.67 0.13 4.64
C ASP A 139 -14.72 1.15 5.27
N ASP A 140 -14.43 0.99 6.56
CA ASP A 140 -13.57 1.87 7.35
C ASP A 140 -12.08 1.57 7.09
N ASN A 141 -11.78 0.32 6.75
CA ASN A 141 -10.45 -0.18 6.44
C ASN A 141 -10.07 0.15 4.98
N ARG A 142 -10.06 1.45 4.67
CA ARG A 142 -9.80 1.98 3.33
C ARG A 142 -8.36 1.69 2.92
N LEU A 143 -8.20 1.23 1.67
CA LEU A 143 -6.90 0.99 1.11
C LEU A 143 -6.22 2.34 0.80
N ILE A 144 -5.00 2.49 1.29
CA ILE A 144 -4.12 3.63 1.06
C ILE A 144 -2.98 3.16 0.16
N SER A 145 -2.51 4.05 -0.70
CA SER A 145 -1.29 3.81 -1.48
C SER A 145 -0.22 4.82 -1.12
N THR A 146 1.04 4.39 -1.18
CA THR A 146 2.19 5.26 -0.91
C THR A 146 2.48 6.27 -2.01
N GLU A 147 1.87 6.08 -3.18
CA GLU A 147 2.10 6.91 -4.35
C GLU A 147 0.97 6.70 -5.36
N ALA A 148 0.63 7.71 -6.15
CA ALA A 148 -0.34 7.56 -7.23
C ALA A 148 0.06 8.39 -8.45
N THR A 149 -0.33 7.94 -9.64
CA THR A 149 -0.21 8.75 -10.85
C THR A 149 -1.48 9.55 -11.06
N VAL A 150 -1.35 10.86 -11.20
CA VAL A 150 -2.44 11.79 -11.48
C VAL A 150 -2.20 12.50 -12.82
N ILE A 151 -3.27 13.00 -13.42
CA ILE A 151 -3.21 13.80 -14.65
C ILE A 151 -3.69 15.20 -14.32
N ILE A 152 -2.89 16.21 -14.65
CA ILE A 152 -3.24 17.61 -14.49
C ILE A 152 -4.36 17.99 -15.47
N LYS A 153 -5.41 18.61 -14.95
CA LYS A 153 -6.52 19.21 -15.68
C LYS A 153 -6.95 20.45 -14.88
N PRO A 154 -6.32 21.61 -15.12
CA PRO A 154 -6.57 22.81 -14.33
C PRO A 154 -8.04 23.21 -14.40
N ARG A 155 -8.60 23.64 -13.28
CA ARG A 155 -9.99 24.12 -13.22
C ARG A 155 -10.15 25.46 -13.92
N ILE A 156 -9.16 26.34 -13.76
CA ILE A 156 -9.12 27.70 -14.30
C ILE A 156 -7.80 27.87 -15.06
N GLY A 157 -7.86 28.49 -16.24
CA GLY A 157 -6.67 28.78 -17.05
C GLY A 157 -6.05 27.55 -17.72
N LYS A 158 -4.75 27.64 -18.05
CA LYS A 158 -4.00 26.62 -18.81
C LYS A 158 -3.02 25.79 -17.97
N VAL A 159 -2.78 26.19 -16.73
CA VAL A 159 -1.81 25.57 -15.83
C VAL A 159 -2.38 25.38 -14.44
N ALA A 160 -1.93 24.34 -13.75
CA ALA A 160 -2.11 24.16 -12.33
C ALA A 160 -0.98 24.90 -11.61
N HIS A 161 -1.34 25.80 -10.70
CA HIS A 161 -0.37 26.39 -9.78
C HIS A 161 0.04 25.37 -8.73
N THR A 162 1.17 25.60 -8.07
CA THR A 162 1.61 24.77 -6.95
C THR A 162 1.78 25.58 -5.69
N TRP A 163 1.59 24.92 -4.56
CA TRP A 163 1.74 25.48 -3.22
C TRP A 163 2.82 24.74 -2.44
N ASN A 164 3.36 25.36 -1.41
CA ASN A 164 4.19 24.66 -0.43
C ASN A 164 3.32 24.12 0.72
N LYS A 165 3.93 23.38 1.66
CA LYS A 165 3.23 22.79 2.82
C LYS A 165 2.55 23.82 3.74
N LEU A 166 2.97 25.09 3.68
CA LEU A 166 2.37 26.21 4.43
C LEU A 166 1.19 26.87 3.69
N GLY A 167 0.80 26.36 2.52
CA GLY A 167 -0.29 26.93 1.72
C GLY A 167 0.10 28.18 0.93
N LYS A 168 1.40 28.55 0.87
CA LYS A 168 1.87 29.66 0.03
C LYS A 168 2.06 29.20 -1.40
N GLN A 169 1.55 29.96 -2.35
CA GLN A 169 1.76 29.69 -3.77
C GLN A 169 3.24 29.81 -4.13
N THR A 170 3.69 28.96 -5.04
CA THR A 170 5.07 28.89 -5.55
C THR A 170 5.10 29.30 -7.02
N THR A 171 6.31 29.49 -7.58
CA THR A 171 6.49 29.82 -9.00
C THR A 171 6.33 28.63 -9.94
N LYS A 172 6.39 27.40 -9.41
CA LYS A 172 6.24 26.19 -10.21
C LYS A 172 4.79 26.05 -10.68
N THR A 173 4.64 25.56 -11.90
CA THR A 173 3.34 25.26 -12.50
C THR A 173 3.42 23.96 -13.31
N TYR A 174 2.25 23.36 -13.55
CA TYR A 174 2.11 22.19 -14.42
C TYR A 174 1.03 22.42 -15.48
N LYS A 175 1.32 22.07 -16.73
CA LYS A 175 0.43 22.18 -17.87
C LYS A 175 -0.62 21.06 -17.85
N SER A 176 -1.79 21.36 -18.44
CA SER A 176 -2.83 20.37 -18.69
C SER A 176 -2.30 19.13 -19.43
N GLY A 177 -2.76 17.95 -19.02
CA GLY A 177 -2.35 16.66 -19.59
C GLY A 177 -1.07 16.07 -19.00
N GLN A 178 -0.27 16.84 -18.23
CA GLN A 178 0.93 16.30 -17.59
C GLN A 178 0.56 15.19 -16.59
N LYS A 179 1.35 14.11 -16.62
CA LYS A 179 1.27 13.01 -15.65
C LYS A 179 2.27 13.27 -14.54
N LEU A 180 1.78 13.31 -13.30
CA LEU A 180 2.61 13.47 -12.12
C LEU A 180 2.50 12.22 -11.25
N ILE A 181 3.57 11.90 -10.54
CA ILE A 181 3.54 10.95 -9.44
C ILE A 181 3.41 11.77 -8.16
N ILE A 182 2.40 11.50 -7.36
CA ILE A 182 2.20 12.09 -6.04
C ILE A 182 2.49 11.04 -4.97
N ASP A 183 2.89 11.47 -3.78
CA ASP A 183 3.27 10.58 -2.68
C ASP A 183 2.76 11.02 -1.29
N ASP A 184 2.05 12.15 -1.21
CA ASP A 184 1.44 12.61 0.03
C ASP A 184 0.16 13.42 -0.21
N THR A 185 -0.68 13.51 0.82
CA THR A 185 -1.99 14.18 0.78
C THR A 185 -2.19 15.01 2.04
N ASN A 186 -2.66 16.24 1.88
CA ASN A 186 -3.02 17.10 2.99
C ASN A 186 -4.09 18.13 2.58
N ILE A 187 -4.73 18.77 3.55
CA ILE A 187 -5.50 20.00 3.32
C ILE A 187 -4.59 21.15 3.77
N LEU A 188 -4.04 21.88 2.80
CA LEU A 188 -3.10 22.96 3.11
C LEU A 188 -3.83 24.17 3.71
N PRO A 189 -3.13 25.03 4.48
CA PRO A 189 -3.66 26.32 4.89
C PRO A 189 -4.23 27.08 3.68
N ASN A 190 -5.40 27.70 3.86
CA ASN A 190 -6.11 28.47 2.82
C ASN A 190 -6.58 27.65 1.60
N GLN A 191 -6.53 26.31 1.66
CA GLN A 191 -7.15 25.43 0.68
C GLN A 191 -8.38 24.75 1.30
N ASN A 192 -9.47 24.64 0.54
CA ASN A 192 -10.73 24.01 0.99
C ASN A 192 -10.89 22.57 0.48
N THR A 193 -9.80 21.97 -0.01
CA THR A 193 -9.80 20.67 -0.67
C THR A 193 -8.48 19.95 -0.48
N TYR A 194 -8.43 18.67 -0.87
CA TYR A 194 -7.20 17.91 -0.86
C TYR A 194 -6.14 18.57 -1.75
N SER A 195 -4.91 18.55 -1.28
CA SER A 195 -3.70 18.90 -2.02
C SER A 195 -2.77 17.70 -2.01
N TYR A 196 -2.05 17.50 -3.10
CA TYR A 196 -1.19 16.35 -3.29
C TYR A 196 0.24 16.76 -3.55
N ARG A 197 1.18 16.23 -2.77
CA ARG A 197 2.60 16.50 -2.97
C ARG A 197 3.10 15.76 -4.21
N VAL A 198 3.79 16.48 -5.09
CA VAL A 198 4.50 15.87 -6.22
C VAL A 198 5.74 15.18 -5.67
N LYS A 199 5.86 13.88 -5.95
CA LYS A 199 6.86 12.99 -5.37
C LYS A 199 8.27 13.54 -5.55
N GLY A 200 9.02 13.57 -4.45
CA GLY A 200 10.41 14.06 -4.44
C GLY A 200 10.55 15.59 -4.52
N THR A 201 9.47 16.34 -4.25
CA THR A 201 9.48 17.81 -4.25
C THR A 201 8.68 18.36 -3.07
N ASP A 202 8.79 19.67 -2.82
CA ASP A 202 7.94 20.40 -1.87
C ASP A 202 6.71 21.05 -2.53
N TYR A 203 6.43 20.71 -3.79
CA TYR A 203 5.31 21.26 -4.54
C TYR A 203 4.04 20.43 -4.36
N TRP A 204 2.96 21.12 -4.03
CA TRP A 204 1.64 20.54 -3.85
C TRP A 204 0.71 21.04 -4.96
N VAL A 205 -0.09 20.15 -5.53
CA VAL A 205 -1.14 20.49 -6.50
C VAL A 205 -2.52 20.29 -5.88
N SER A 206 -3.44 21.22 -6.13
CA SER A 206 -4.82 21.11 -5.67
C SER A 206 -5.54 19.96 -6.38
N ALA A 207 -6.38 19.22 -5.66
CA ALA A 207 -7.24 18.19 -6.24
C ALA A 207 -8.20 18.74 -7.31
N GLN A 208 -8.55 20.03 -7.23
CA GLN A 208 -9.40 20.69 -8.21
C GLN A 208 -8.74 20.81 -9.59
N ASP A 209 -7.41 20.77 -9.64
CA ASP A 209 -6.62 20.82 -10.87
C ASP A 209 -6.24 19.43 -11.38
N LEU A 210 -6.87 18.37 -10.86
CA LEU A 210 -6.66 17.00 -11.31
C LEU A 210 -7.85 16.50 -12.13
N LYS A 211 -7.55 15.71 -13.17
CA LYS A 211 -8.58 15.04 -13.98
C LYS A 211 -9.47 14.10 -13.14
N SER A 212 -8.90 13.51 -12.10
CA SER A 212 -9.58 12.63 -11.16
C SER A 212 -8.75 12.52 -9.88
N TYR A 213 -9.43 12.24 -8.75
CA TYR A 213 -8.76 11.88 -7.51
C TYR A 213 -7.83 10.67 -7.68
N PRO A 214 -6.77 10.59 -6.86
CA PRO A 214 -5.92 9.40 -6.76
C PRO A 214 -6.70 8.13 -6.45
N ARG A 215 -6.06 7.00 -6.73
CA ARG A 215 -6.56 5.65 -6.41
C ARG A 215 -5.53 4.92 -5.55
N PRO A 216 -5.94 3.97 -4.70
CA PRO A 216 -7.30 3.39 -4.58
C PRO A 216 -8.26 4.24 -3.74
N SER A 217 -7.74 5.15 -2.94
CA SER A 217 -8.52 6.14 -2.20
C SER A 217 -8.04 7.55 -2.55
N HIS A 218 -8.79 8.56 -2.11
CA HIS A 218 -8.40 9.95 -2.28
C HIS A 218 -7.18 10.32 -1.41
N THR A 219 -6.76 9.42 -0.52
CA THR A 219 -5.58 9.59 0.34
C THR A 219 -4.41 8.79 -0.23
N VAL A 220 -3.29 9.47 -0.36
CA VAL A 220 -1.98 8.92 -0.72
C VAL A 220 -1.01 9.40 0.35
N THR A 221 -0.25 8.48 0.95
CA THR A 221 0.85 8.88 1.83
C THR A 221 1.90 7.79 1.94
N SER A 222 3.16 8.16 1.82
CA SER A 222 4.31 7.28 2.03
C SER A 222 4.67 7.08 3.51
N HIS A 223 3.99 7.76 4.42
CA HIS A 223 4.31 7.79 5.84
C HIS A 223 3.21 7.10 6.65
N LEU A 224 3.61 6.26 7.61
CA LEU A 224 2.67 5.69 8.55
C LEU A 224 2.37 6.74 9.63
N GLN A 225 1.08 6.99 9.85
CA GLN A 225 0.57 7.64 11.04
C GLN A 225 0.39 6.57 12.12
N PHE A 226 0.91 6.84 13.30
CA PHE A 226 0.65 6.11 14.53
C PHE A 226 -0.09 7.08 15.45
N HIS A 227 -1.20 6.63 16.05
CA HIS A 227 -2.00 7.41 16.98
C HIS A 227 -1.89 6.79 18.36
#